data_AF-A0A1J4WVP1-F1
#
_entry.id   AF-A0A1J4WVP1-F1
#
_cell.length_a   1.000
_cell.length_b   1.000
_cell.length_c   1.000
_cell.angle_alpha   90.00
_cell.angle_beta   90.00
_cell.angle_gamma   90.00
#
_symmetry.space_group_name_H-M   'P 1'
#
loop_
_entity.id
_entity.type
_entity.pdbx_description
1 polymer ?
#
loop_
_entity_poly.entity_id
_entity_poly.type
_entity_poly.pdbx_seq_one_letter_code
_entity_poly.pdbx_strand_id
1 'polypeptide(L)'
;MPHTPSHPLRASSRISRQSSSSSEEKRVRVHRAPRRKKPAPPPAPQIVATTPPARTDGQGFSLHVAAAIAAVIAVVVLSQGALRDGAPSFMAQLLPSQRIEIGLEHTKPVTLVISLTTNGTKGVVDIRHDALETIALSLPQSWIKREVGGVPLTDVTSDPPTFGFTRWNIPPGAIVSFDVTPPSTILLHNPSGVPADIRLTRVDLERNVVERDIILIQEGSTLLW
;
A
#
# COMPACT_ATOMS: atom_id res chain seq x y z
N MET A 1 -18.68 57.34 -26.80
CA MET A 1 -17.32 57.68 -26.35
C MET A 1 -16.95 56.77 -25.19
N PRO A 2 -16.01 55.82 -25.36
CA PRO A 2 -15.65 54.88 -24.31
C PRO A 2 -14.47 55.42 -23.49
N HIS A 3 -14.62 55.42 -22.16
CA HIS A 3 -13.55 55.70 -21.20
C HIS A 3 -12.83 54.41 -20.84
N THR A 4 -11.53 54.35 -21.12
CA THR A 4 -10.64 53.26 -20.70
C THR A 4 -9.99 53.64 -19.36
N PRO A 5 -10.12 52.83 -18.29
CA PRO A 5 -9.39 53.08 -17.05
C PRO A 5 -7.97 52.48 -17.14
N SER A 6 -6.98 53.32 -16.83
CA SER A 6 -5.57 52.97 -16.69
C SER A 6 -5.30 52.37 -15.31
N HIS A 7 -4.79 51.14 -15.28
CA HIS A 7 -4.29 50.50 -14.05
C HIS A 7 -2.80 50.81 -13.85
N PRO A 8 -2.36 51.25 -12.65
CA PRO A 8 -0.95 51.49 -12.37
C PRO A 8 -0.19 50.19 -12.09
N LEU A 9 1.01 50.09 -12.68
CA LEU A 9 1.99 49.02 -12.51
C LEU A 9 2.52 48.98 -11.07
N ARG A 10 2.41 47.80 -10.44
CA ARG A 10 2.90 47.53 -9.08
C ARG A 10 4.37 47.11 -9.14
N ALA A 11 5.23 47.90 -8.50
CA ALA A 11 6.68 47.67 -8.45
C ALA A 11 7.05 46.39 -7.68
N SER A 12 7.94 45.59 -8.27
CA SER A 12 8.48 44.35 -7.71
C SER A 12 9.53 44.63 -6.64
N SER A 13 9.26 44.20 -5.40
CA SER A 13 10.22 44.18 -4.30
C SER A 13 11.20 43.01 -4.49
N ARG A 14 12.44 43.36 -4.82
CA ARG A 14 13.59 42.46 -4.97
C ARG A 14 14.09 42.01 -3.59
N ILE A 15 13.71 40.81 -3.15
CA ILE A 15 14.24 40.22 -1.91
C ILE A 15 15.59 39.59 -2.21
N SER A 16 16.66 40.26 -1.80
CA SER A 16 18.02 39.74 -1.77
C SER A 16 18.17 38.85 -0.53
N ARG A 17 18.36 37.53 -0.70
CA ARG A 17 18.69 36.62 0.40
C ARG A 17 20.17 36.27 0.36
N GLN A 18 20.85 36.71 1.41
CA GLN A 18 22.25 36.48 1.73
C GLN A 18 22.56 34.99 1.86
N SER A 19 23.62 34.58 1.17
CA SER A 19 24.35 33.35 1.36
C SER A 19 25.33 33.50 2.54
N SER A 20 25.05 32.85 3.66
CA SER A 20 26.05 32.64 4.72
C SER A 20 26.41 31.16 4.76
N SER A 21 27.58 30.87 4.20
CA SER A 21 28.35 29.64 4.37
C SER A 21 28.81 29.54 5.83
N SER A 22 28.52 28.43 6.48
CA SER A 22 29.15 28.03 7.75
C SER A 22 29.42 26.54 7.68
N SER A 23 30.65 26.22 7.33
CA SER A 23 31.23 24.88 7.41
C SER A 23 31.47 24.55 8.88
N GLU A 24 30.61 23.73 9.49
CA GLU A 24 30.87 23.14 10.80
C GLU A 24 31.05 21.63 10.65
N GLU A 25 32.31 21.23 10.57
CA GLU A 25 32.77 19.85 10.44
C GLU A 25 32.58 19.10 11.77
N LYS A 26 31.38 18.54 11.97
CA LYS A 26 31.06 17.74 13.14
C LYS A 26 31.60 16.32 12.98
N ARG A 27 32.79 16.06 13.55
CA ARG A 27 33.36 14.70 13.70
C ARG A 27 32.43 13.81 14.51
N VAL A 28 31.74 12.89 13.83
CA VAL A 28 30.90 11.86 14.47
C VAL A 28 31.77 10.72 14.96
N ARG A 29 31.90 10.60 16.28
CA ARG A 29 32.56 9.50 16.98
C ARG A 29 31.63 8.28 16.96
N VAL A 30 31.97 7.26 16.17
CA VAL A 30 31.17 6.03 16.06
C VAL A 30 31.39 5.16 17.30
N HIS A 31 30.41 5.15 18.20
CA HIS A 31 30.35 4.20 19.33
C HIS A 31 29.96 2.81 18.80
N ARG A 32 30.93 1.89 18.82
CA ARG A 32 30.75 0.48 18.44
C ARG A 32 29.96 -0.23 19.55
N ALA A 33 28.75 -0.70 19.23
CA ALA A 33 27.91 -1.43 20.18
C ALA A 33 28.50 -2.82 20.52
N PRO A 34 28.34 -3.30 21.77
CA PRO A 34 28.84 -4.60 22.19
C PRO A 34 28.09 -5.76 21.52
N ARG A 35 28.87 -6.73 21.04
CA ARG A 35 28.45 -7.95 20.33
C ARG A 35 27.58 -8.83 21.24
N ARG A 36 26.26 -8.87 20.98
CA ARG A 36 25.33 -9.76 21.71
C ARG A 36 25.68 -11.23 21.45
N LYS A 37 25.84 -12.00 22.53
CA LYS A 37 25.99 -13.46 22.51
C LYS A 37 24.71 -14.11 21.96
N LYS A 38 24.88 -15.05 21.04
CA LYS A 38 23.83 -15.84 20.39
C LYS A 38 23.11 -16.72 21.44
N PRO A 39 21.78 -16.65 21.59
CA PRO A 39 21.03 -17.52 22.49
C PRO A 39 21.16 -18.98 22.07
N ALA A 40 21.32 -19.87 23.05
CA ALA A 40 21.34 -21.32 22.83
C ALA A 40 19.96 -21.82 22.34
N PRO A 41 19.93 -22.85 21.49
CA PRO A 41 18.68 -23.43 21.00
C PRO A 41 17.89 -24.11 22.13
N PRO A 42 16.54 -24.05 22.11
CA PRO A 42 15.70 -24.69 23.11
C PRO A 42 15.73 -26.22 22.98
N PRO A 43 15.55 -26.96 24.10
CA PRO A 43 15.50 -28.41 24.11
C PRO A 43 14.24 -28.95 23.38
N ALA A 44 14.40 -30.09 22.72
CA ALA A 44 13.34 -30.75 21.96
C ALA A 44 12.18 -31.24 22.85
N PRO A 45 10.93 -31.19 22.37
CA PRO A 45 9.77 -31.67 23.11
C PRO A 45 9.78 -33.20 23.26
N GLN A 46 9.53 -33.67 24.48
CA GLN A 46 9.35 -35.09 24.78
C GLN A 46 7.92 -35.52 24.40
N ILE A 47 7.80 -36.51 23.53
CA ILE A 47 6.53 -37.11 23.12
C ILE A 47 6.09 -38.10 24.21
N VAL A 48 5.06 -37.73 24.97
CA VAL A 48 4.40 -38.63 25.93
C VAL A 48 3.41 -39.49 25.17
N ALA A 49 3.65 -40.80 25.14
CA ALA A 49 2.74 -41.77 24.56
C ALA A 49 1.51 -41.96 25.46
N THR A 50 0.33 -41.54 24.99
CA THR A 50 -0.96 -41.80 25.65
C THR A 50 -1.55 -43.12 25.17
N THR A 51 -1.78 -44.02 26.13
CA THR A 51 -2.45 -45.31 25.99
C THR A 51 -3.93 -45.14 25.62
N PRO A 52 -4.49 -45.95 24.70
CA PRO A 52 -5.92 -45.90 24.39
C PRO A 52 -6.77 -46.65 25.45
N PRO A 53 -7.91 -46.09 25.91
CA PRO A 53 -8.84 -46.81 26.77
C PRO A 53 -9.76 -47.76 25.99
N ALA A 54 -10.14 -48.82 26.69
CA ALA A 54 -10.90 -49.97 26.23
C ALA A 54 -12.33 -49.66 25.80
N ARG A 55 -12.80 -50.42 24.80
CA ARG A 55 -14.20 -50.53 24.35
C ARG A 55 -15.08 -51.09 25.46
N THR A 56 -16.24 -50.45 25.66
CA THR A 56 -17.43 -51.08 26.25
C THR A 56 -18.57 -51.02 25.24
N ASP A 57 -19.03 -52.20 24.84
CA ASP A 57 -20.23 -52.41 24.06
C ASP A 57 -21.49 -52.28 24.92
N GLY A 58 -22.55 -51.74 24.32
CA GLY A 58 -23.94 -52.10 24.67
C GLY A 58 -24.83 -50.97 25.20
N GLN A 59 -26.04 -50.92 24.64
CA GLN A 59 -27.22 -50.11 25.00
C GLN A 59 -27.26 -48.71 24.36
N GLY A 60 -28.30 -48.25 23.67
CA GLY A 60 -29.64 -48.73 23.41
C GLY A 60 -30.34 -47.63 22.57
N PHE A 61 -31.15 -48.05 21.60
CA PHE A 61 -31.72 -47.31 20.46
C PHE A 61 -32.66 -46.11 20.76
N SER A 62 -32.38 -45.23 21.73
CA SER A 62 -33.26 -44.09 22.04
C SER A 62 -32.58 -42.73 22.23
N LEU A 63 -31.30 -42.59 21.86
CA LEU A 63 -30.54 -41.33 22.05
C LEU A 63 -30.36 -40.48 20.77
N HIS A 64 -30.83 -40.94 19.60
CA HIS A 64 -30.58 -40.23 18.34
C HIS A 64 -31.59 -39.12 18.01
N VAL A 65 -32.78 -39.14 18.60
CA VAL A 65 -33.81 -38.12 18.34
C VAL A 65 -33.55 -36.83 19.13
N ALA A 66 -33.09 -36.94 20.39
CA ALA A 66 -32.78 -35.77 21.23
C ALA A 66 -31.53 -35.00 20.75
N ALA A 67 -30.51 -35.71 20.25
CA ALA A 67 -29.30 -35.10 19.72
C ALA A 67 -29.55 -34.34 18.40
N ALA A 68 -30.46 -34.82 17.55
CA ALA A 68 -30.81 -34.17 16.29
C ALA A 68 -31.56 -32.84 16.51
N ILE A 69 -32.46 -32.76 17.50
CA ILE A 69 -33.21 -31.53 17.80
C ILE A 69 -32.30 -30.45 18.43
N ALA A 70 -31.38 -30.83 19.31
CA ALA A 70 -30.41 -29.90 19.90
C ALA A 70 -29.47 -29.30 18.84
N ALA A 71 -29.07 -30.09 17.83
CA ALA A 71 -28.25 -29.61 16.72
C ALA A 71 -28.98 -28.59 15.83
N VAL A 72 -30.28 -28.80 15.56
CA VAL A 72 -31.08 -27.85 14.75
C VAL A 72 -31.29 -26.53 15.51
N ILE A 73 -31.55 -26.57 16.82
CA ILE A 73 -31.69 -25.35 17.64
C ILE A 73 -30.36 -24.58 17.72
N ALA A 74 -29.22 -25.26 17.84
CA ALA A 74 -27.91 -24.62 17.81
C ALA A 74 -27.63 -23.90 16.47
N VAL A 75 -28.04 -24.48 15.33
CA VAL A 75 -27.90 -23.87 14.00
C VAL A 75 -28.83 -22.66 13.83
N VAL A 76 -30.04 -22.70 14.39
CA VAL A 76 -30.99 -21.57 14.31
C VAL A 76 -30.58 -20.41 15.23
N VAL A 77 -30.05 -20.69 16.42
CA VAL A 77 -29.57 -19.64 17.33
C VAL A 77 -28.27 -18.98 16.82
N LEU A 78 -27.37 -19.74 16.19
CA LEU A 78 -26.18 -19.18 15.54
C LEU A 78 -26.53 -18.33 14.30
N SER A 79 -27.58 -18.69 13.55
CA SER A 79 -27.96 -17.91 12.37
C SER A 79 -28.68 -16.59 12.71
N GLN A 80 -29.35 -16.50 13.86
CA GLN A 80 -29.99 -15.25 14.30
C GLN A 80 -29.04 -14.30 15.06
N GLY A 81 -27.97 -14.82 15.67
CA GLY A 81 -26.93 -14.00 16.33
C GLY A 81 -26.00 -13.26 15.35
N ALA A 82 -25.88 -13.73 14.11
CA ALA A 82 -24.99 -13.15 13.09
C ALA A 82 -25.51 -11.84 12.45
N LEU A 83 -26.72 -11.40 12.79
CA LEU A 83 -27.34 -10.19 12.22
C LEU A 83 -27.12 -8.92 13.05
N ARG A 84 -26.42 -8.99 14.20
CA ARG A 84 -26.38 -7.86 15.13
C ARG A 84 -25.08 -7.10 15.28
N ASP A 85 -23.94 -7.59 14.80
CA ASP A 85 -22.71 -6.80 14.80
C ASP A 85 -21.80 -7.21 13.63
N GLY A 86 -21.76 -6.35 12.60
CA GLY A 86 -20.59 -6.01 11.78
C GLY A 86 -19.60 -7.08 11.29
N ALA A 87 -19.92 -8.37 11.34
CA ALA A 87 -19.01 -9.42 10.91
C ALA A 87 -18.92 -9.40 9.38
N PRO A 88 -17.72 -9.29 8.80
CA PRO A 88 -17.55 -9.35 7.35
C PRO A 88 -18.07 -10.70 6.85
N SER A 89 -19.08 -10.65 6.00
CA SER A 89 -19.71 -11.82 5.40
C SER A 89 -18.67 -12.64 4.64
N PHE A 90 -18.68 -13.96 4.81
CA PHE A 90 -17.78 -14.90 4.12
C PHE A 90 -17.86 -14.75 2.57
N MET A 91 -18.97 -14.24 2.04
CA MET A 91 -19.13 -13.89 0.62
C MET A 91 -18.29 -12.68 0.19
N ALA A 92 -17.94 -11.77 1.10
CA ALA A 92 -17.00 -10.68 0.82
C ALA A 92 -15.55 -11.19 0.63
N GLN A 93 -15.24 -12.43 1.04
CA GLN A 93 -13.95 -13.08 0.79
C GLN A 93 -13.90 -13.81 -0.57
N LEU A 94 -15.04 -13.95 -1.27
CA LEU A 94 -15.13 -14.63 -2.57
C LEU A 94 -15.17 -13.67 -3.77
N LEU A 95 -15.36 -12.38 -3.53
CA LEU A 95 -14.98 -11.39 -4.53
C LEU A 95 -13.46 -11.36 -4.52
N PRO A 96 -12.77 -11.66 -5.63
CA PRO A 96 -11.32 -11.47 -5.69
C PRO A 96 -11.06 -10.00 -5.39
N SER A 97 -10.69 -9.72 -4.14
CA SER A 97 -10.10 -8.47 -3.72
C SER A 97 -8.93 -8.28 -4.69
N GLN A 98 -9.08 -7.37 -5.65
CA GLN A 98 -8.18 -7.24 -6.79
C GLN A 98 -6.84 -6.71 -6.26
N ARG A 99 -6.01 -7.64 -5.80
CA ARG A 99 -4.61 -7.40 -5.49
C ARG A 99 -3.95 -6.99 -6.79
N ILE A 100 -3.33 -5.83 -6.78
CA ILE A 100 -2.49 -5.39 -7.88
C ILE A 100 -1.03 -5.35 -7.45
N GLU A 101 -0.16 -5.51 -8.43
CA GLU A 101 1.28 -5.46 -8.26
C GLU A 101 1.81 -4.21 -8.98
N ILE A 102 2.83 -3.58 -8.39
CA ILE A 102 3.54 -2.45 -8.97
C ILE A 102 5.04 -2.70 -8.85
N GLY A 103 5.81 -2.43 -9.89
CA GLY A 103 7.27 -2.46 -9.85
C GLY A 103 7.85 -1.05 -9.81
N LEU A 104 8.85 -0.81 -8.95
CA LEU A 104 9.61 0.44 -8.87
C LEU A 104 11.08 0.18 -9.19
N GLU A 105 11.55 0.74 -10.29
CA GLU A 105 12.94 0.69 -10.73
C GLU A 105 13.59 2.08 -10.65
N HIS A 106 14.72 2.15 -9.97
CA HIS A 106 15.51 3.36 -9.74
C HIS A 106 16.98 2.99 -9.46
N THR A 107 17.92 3.93 -9.60
CA THR A 107 19.35 3.68 -9.35
C THR A 107 19.90 4.43 -8.14
N LYS A 108 19.15 5.41 -7.61
CA LYS A 108 19.47 6.17 -6.40
C LYS A 108 18.30 6.14 -5.41
N PRO A 109 18.54 6.39 -4.11
CA PRO A 109 17.46 6.48 -3.14
C PRO A 109 16.38 7.47 -3.59
N VAL A 110 15.10 7.08 -3.43
CA VAL A 110 13.96 7.85 -3.92
C VAL A 110 12.84 7.91 -2.89
N THR A 111 12.18 9.06 -2.78
CA THR A 111 10.85 9.17 -2.17
C THR A 111 9.81 9.07 -3.28
N LEU A 112 8.99 8.01 -3.26
CA LEU A 112 7.83 7.85 -4.13
C LEU A 112 6.59 8.29 -3.38
N VAL A 113 5.81 9.20 -3.95
CA VAL A 113 4.53 9.64 -3.39
C VAL A 113 3.40 9.08 -4.26
N ILE A 114 2.52 8.30 -3.64
CA ILE A 114 1.33 7.72 -4.28
C ILE A 114 0.09 8.24 -3.55
N SER A 115 -0.78 8.92 -4.27
CA SER A 115 -2.05 9.43 -3.74
C SER A 115 -3.20 8.77 -4.47
N LEU A 116 -4.01 7.97 -3.79
CA LEU A 116 -5.22 7.35 -4.32
C LEU A 116 -6.45 8.12 -3.80
N THR A 117 -7.25 8.67 -4.71
CA THR A 117 -8.56 9.25 -4.38
C THR A 117 -9.65 8.37 -4.99
N THR A 118 -10.62 7.93 -4.18
CA THR A 118 -11.71 7.04 -4.60
C THR A 118 -13.09 7.68 -4.40
N ASN A 119 -14.03 7.31 -5.26
CA ASN A 119 -15.45 7.60 -5.14
C ASN A 119 -16.22 6.36 -5.61
N GLY A 120 -16.52 5.46 -4.67
CA GLY A 120 -17.08 4.14 -4.95
C GLY A 120 -16.16 3.29 -5.83
N THR A 121 -16.63 2.95 -7.02
CA THR A 121 -15.95 2.03 -7.95
C THR A 121 -14.91 2.68 -8.86
N LYS A 122 -14.75 4.01 -8.78
CA LYS A 122 -13.78 4.76 -9.57
C LYS A 122 -12.76 5.42 -8.67
N GLY A 123 -11.52 5.55 -9.16
CA GLY A 123 -10.49 6.29 -8.47
C GLY A 123 -9.49 6.94 -9.43
N VAL A 124 -8.72 7.85 -8.87
CA VAL A 124 -7.57 8.49 -9.51
C VAL A 124 -6.35 8.23 -8.64
N VAL A 125 -5.26 7.79 -9.27
CA VAL A 125 -3.96 7.65 -8.62
C VAL A 125 -3.02 8.70 -9.17
N ASP A 126 -2.50 9.56 -8.30
CA ASP A 126 -1.43 10.49 -8.62
C ASP A 126 -0.10 9.93 -8.12
N ILE A 127 0.89 9.90 -9.01
CA ILE A 127 2.23 9.41 -8.71
C ILE A 127 3.25 10.51 -9.00
N ARG A 128 4.16 10.73 -8.07
CA ARG A 128 5.32 11.61 -8.24
C ARG A 128 6.50 11.13 -7.40
N HIS A 129 7.70 11.63 -7.70
CA HIS A 129 8.89 11.31 -6.92
C HIS A 129 9.79 12.53 -6.73
N ASP A 130 10.73 12.44 -5.79
CA ASP A 130 11.75 13.48 -5.53
C ASP A 130 13.13 13.16 -6.12
N ALA A 131 13.30 11.98 -6.76
CA ALA A 131 14.57 11.62 -7.37
C ALA A 131 15.00 12.64 -8.45
N LEU A 132 16.31 12.84 -8.54
CA LEU A 132 16.97 13.70 -9.54
C LEU A 132 17.22 12.98 -10.87
N GLU A 133 16.70 11.77 -11.03
CA GLU A 133 16.79 10.96 -12.23
C GLU A 133 15.42 10.39 -12.61
N THR A 134 15.29 9.94 -13.86
CA THR A 134 14.10 9.24 -14.33
C THR A 134 13.98 7.89 -13.61
N ILE A 135 12.83 7.63 -13.01
CA ILE A 135 12.48 6.31 -12.47
C ILE A 135 11.61 5.55 -13.48
N ALA A 136 11.56 4.23 -13.38
CA ALA A 136 10.58 3.43 -14.12
C ALA A 136 9.58 2.77 -13.16
N LEU A 137 8.29 2.87 -13.52
CA LEU A 137 7.19 2.25 -12.80
C LEU A 137 6.46 1.26 -13.69
N SER A 138 6.43 0.00 -13.27
CA SER A 138 5.60 -1.02 -13.92
C SER A 138 4.23 -1.02 -13.27
N LEU A 139 3.22 -0.55 -14.00
CA LEU A 139 1.84 -0.43 -13.53
C LEU A 139 0.92 -1.39 -14.30
N PRO A 140 -0.20 -1.86 -13.73
CA PRO A 140 -1.18 -2.66 -14.47
C PRO A 140 -1.62 -1.95 -15.75
N GLN A 141 -1.72 -2.69 -16.85
CA GLN A 141 -2.17 -2.14 -18.14
C GLN A 141 -3.57 -1.51 -18.08
N SER A 142 -4.41 -1.94 -17.13
CA SER A 142 -5.74 -1.37 -16.91
C SER A 142 -5.72 0.06 -16.38
N TRP A 143 -4.57 0.57 -15.93
CA TRP A 143 -4.42 1.95 -15.46
C TRP A 143 -4.20 2.87 -16.65
N ILE A 144 -5.15 3.78 -16.87
CA ILE A 144 -5.15 4.66 -18.03
C ILE A 144 -4.53 5.99 -17.64
N LYS A 145 -3.44 6.39 -18.29
CA LYS A 145 -2.81 7.70 -18.06
C LYS A 145 -3.81 8.81 -18.42
N ARG A 146 -4.08 9.67 -17.45
CA ARG A 146 -5.04 10.77 -17.55
C ARG A 146 -4.37 12.12 -17.78
N GLU A 147 -3.39 12.46 -16.94
CA GLU A 147 -2.74 13.77 -16.95
C GLU A 147 -1.26 13.65 -16.61
N VAL A 148 -0.48 14.60 -17.13
CA VAL A 148 0.92 14.81 -16.75
C VAL A 148 1.09 16.27 -16.34
N GLY A 149 1.59 16.49 -15.13
CA GLY A 149 1.93 17.79 -14.58
C GLY A 149 3.42 17.94 -14.30
N GLY A 150 3.89 19.18 -14.17
CA GLY A 150 5.27 19.53 -13.81
C GLY A 150 6.30 19.43 -14.94
N VAL A 151 6.03 18.63 -15.97
CA VAL A 151 6.89 18.44 -17.16
C VAL A 151 6.05 18.38 -18.45
N PRO A 152 6.66 18.56 -19.64
CA PRO A 152 6.00 18.27 -20.91
C PRO A 152 5.45 16.83 -20.99
N LEU A 153 4.27 16.67 -21.57
CA LEU A 153 3.62 15.36 -21.74
C LEU A 153 4.49 14.33 -22.49
N THR A 154 5.32 14.81 -23.42
CA THR A 154 6.24 14.00 -24.24
C THR A 154 7.37 13.37 -23.45
N ASP A 155 7.70 13.90 -22.28
CA ASP A 155 8.85 13.46 -21.49
C ASP A 155 8.49 12.25 -20.60
N VAL A 156 7.19 12.01 -20.39
CA VAL A 156 6.67 10.80 -19.73
C VAL A 156 6.37 9.76 -20.79
N THR A 157 7.31 8.83 -20.99
CA THR A 157 7.22 7.77 -22.00
C THR A 157 6.80 6.44 -21.39
N SER A 158 6.43 5.48 -22.23
CA SER A 158 6.10 4.11 -21.83
C SER A 158 6.68 3.10 -22.79
N ASP A 159 7.14 1.98 -22.26
CA ASP A 159 7.53 0.82 -23.07
C ASP A 159 6.26 0.04 -23.49
N PRO A 160 6.33 -0.76 -24.57
CA PRO A 160 5.22 -1.63 -24.95
C PRO A 160 4.79 -2.55 -23.79
N PRO A 161 3.46 -2.74 -23.56
CA PRO A 161 2.98 -3.57 -22.47
C PRO A 161 3.52 -5.00 -22.53
N THR A 162 3.94 -5.53 -21.39
CA THR A 162 4.49 -6.89 -21.25
C THR A 162 3.90 -7.54 -20.01
N PHE A 163 3.41 -8.78 -20.12
CA PHE A 163 2.79 -9.55 -19.02
C PHE A 163 1.65 -8.84 -18.27
N GLY A 164 0.89 -7.98 -18.97
CA GLY A 164 -0.22 -7.23 -18.36
C GLY A 164 0.21 -5.96 -17.61
N PHE A 165 1.47 -5.55 -17.74
CA PHE A 165 2.00 -4.31 -17.18
C PHE A 165 2.46 -3.35 -18.27
N THR A 166 2.36 -2.05 -18.00
CA THR A 166 2.99 -0.98 -18.77
C THR A 166 4.08 -0.35 -17.93
N ARG A 167 5.30 -0.32 -18.46
CA ARG A 167 6.46 0.30 -17.81
C ARG A 167 6.54 1.77 -18.22
N TRP A 168 6.29 2.66 -17.27
CA TRP A 168 6.29 4.10 -17.45
C TRP A 168 7.62 4.69 -17.01
N ASN A 169 8.25 5.51 -17.84
CA ASN A 169 9.47 6.25 -17.52
C ASN A 169 9.05 7.67 -17.08
N ILE A 170 9.30 8.00 -15.81
CA ILE A 170 8.84 9.24 -15.18
C ILE A 170 10.06 10.10 -14.84
N PRO A 171 10.24 11.27 -15.48
CA PRO A 171 11.39 12.15 -15.22
C PRO A 171 11.21 12.96 -13.93
N PRO A 172 12.31 13.54 -13.40
CA PRO A 172 12.27 14.38 -12.21
C PRO A 172 11.24 15.51 -12.30
N GLY A 173 10.47 15.71 -11.23
CA GLY A 173 9.48 16.78 -11.13
C GLY A 173 8.14 16.48 -11.82
N ALA A 174 8.01 15.34 -12.50
CA ALA A 174 6.75 14.93 -13.11
C ALA A 174 5.73 14.48 -12.04
N ILE A 175 4.45 14.75 -12.33
CA ILE A 175 3.30 14.19 -11.65
C ILE A 175 2.49 13.47 -12.72
N VAL A 176 2.19 12.19 -12.53
CA VAL A 176 1.42 11.41 -13.49
C VAL A 176 0.17 10.89 -12.81
N SER A 177 -0.98 11.20 -13.40
CA SER A 177 -2.30 10.79 -12.90
C SER A 177 -2.85 9.66 -13.75
N PHE A 178 -3.45 8.65 -13.09
CA PHE A 178 -4.07 7.50 -13.74
C PHE A 178 -5.52 7.33 -13.27
N ASP A 179 -6.42 7.03 -14.21
CA ASP A 179 -7.75 6.54 -13.87
C ASP A 179 -7.65 5.04 -13.54
N VAL A 180 -8.24 4.65 -12.41
CA VAL A 180 -8.17 3.28 -11.89
C VAL A 180 -9.52 2.78 -11.38
N THR A 181 -9.71 1.47 -11.42
CA THR A 181 -10.63 0.78 -10.50
C THR A 181 -9.88 0.62 -9.18
N PRO A 182 -10.35 1.18 -8.05
CA PRO A 182 -9.61 1.16 -6.80
C PRO A 182 -9.26 -0.27 -6.37
N PRO A 183 -7.96 -0.59 -6.22
CA PRO A 183 -7.56 -1.93 -5.78
C PRO A 183 -7.84 -2.07 -4.29
N SER A 184 -8.21 -3.28 -3.89
CA SER A 184 -8.32 -3.62 -2.46
C SER A 184 -6.96 -3.58 -1.79
N THR A 185 -5.93 -4.04 -2.50
CA THR A 185 -4.57 -4.16 -1.99
C THR A 185 -3.54 -3.85 -3.07
N ILE A 186 -2.44 -3.23 -2.69
CA ILE A 186 -1.30 -2.99 -3.59
C ILE A 186 -0.05 -3.63 -3.00
N LEU A 187 0.59 -4.48 -3.79
CA LEU A 187 1.93 -4.99 -3.53
C LEU A 187 2.95 -4.22 -4.36
N LEU A 188 3.90 -3.55 -3.70
CA LEU A 188 4.99 -2.84 -4.35
C LEU A 188 6.26 -3.70 -4.33
N HIS A 189 6.85 -3.90 -5.49
CA HIS A 189 8.15 -4.54 -5.70
C HIS A 189 9.23 -3.48 -5.91
N ASN A 190 10.34 -3.62 -5.19
CA ASN A 190 11.56 -2.84 -5.39
C ASN A 190 12.72 -3.80 -5.76
N PRO A 191 12.92 -4.11 -7.06
CA PRO A 191 14.03 -4.93 -7.53
C PRO A 191 15.38 -4.19 -7.60
N SER A 192 15.44 -2.90 -7.28
CA SER A 192 16.66 -2.09 -7.48
C SER A 192 17.79 -2.37 -6.48
N GLY A 193 17.50 -2.98 -5.34
CA GLY A 193 18.46 -3.11 -4.23
C GLY A 193 18.88 -1.77 -3.61
N VAL A 194 18.15 -0.69 -3.92
CA VAL A 194 18.37 0.68 -3.44
C VAL A 194 17.14 1.08 -2.62
N PRO A 195 17.29 1.76 -1.47
CA PRO A 195 16.16 2.06 -0.62
C PRO A 195 15.19 3.08 -1.24
N ALA A 196 13.90 2.92 -0.96
CA ALA A 196 12.83 3.83 -1.33
C ALA A 196 11.95 4.18 -0.11
N ASP A 197 11.64 5.47 0.05
CA ASP A 197 10.63 5.99 1.00
C ASP A 197 9.29 6.13 0.25
N ILE A 198 8.27 5.38 0.67
CA ILE A 198 6.96 5.37 0.01
C ILE A 198 5.98 6.14 0.87
N ARG A 199 5.50 7.28 0.36
CA ARG A 199 4.51 8.12 1.02
C ARG A 199 3.16 7.91 0.39
N LEU A 200 2.23 7.42 1.19
CA LEU A 200 0.91 7.04 0.76
C LEU A 200 -0.11 8.04 1.26
N THR A 201 -1.08 8.36 0.43
CA THR A 201 -2.28 9.09 0.85
C THR A 201 -3.48 8.42 0.19
N ARG A 202 -4.44 7.97 0.98
CA ARG A 202 -5.70 7.40 0.50
C ARG A 202 -6.82 8.31 0.92
N VAL A 203 -7.64 8.74 -0.03
CA VAL A 203 -8.79 9.60 0.19
C VAL A 203 -10.02 8.87 -0.32
N ASP A 204 -10.90 8.45 0.60
CA ASP A 204 -12.20 7.88 0.26
C ASP A 204 -13.26 8.96 0.41
N LEU A 205 -13.76 9.46 -0.73
CA LEU A 205 -14.76 10.53 -0.77
C LEU A 205 -16.16 10.07 -0.35
N GLU A 206 -16.46 8.77 -0.51
CA GLU A 206 -17.75 8.21 -0.13
C GLU A 206 -17.84 8.04 1.38
N ARG A 207 -16.75 7.58 2.01
CA ARG A 207 -16.66 7.39 3.47
C ARG A 207 -16.18 8.63 4.21
N ASN A 208 -15.71 9.66 3.49
CA ASN A 208 -15.05 10.84 4.06
C ASN A 208 -13.87 10.47 4.97
N VAL A 209 -13.02 9.55 4.51
CA VAL A 209 -11.86 9.04 5.25
C VAL A 209 -10.57 9.43 4.52
N VAL A 210 -9.55 9.82 5.28
CA VAL A 210 -8.21 10.10 4.77
C VAL A 210 -7.18 9.32 5.59
N GLU A 211 -6.42 8.47 4.92
CA GLU A 211 -5.32 7.70 5.51
C GLU A 211 -3.99 8.17 4.93
N ARG A 212 -2.94 8.17 5.76
CA ARG A 212 -1.58 8.57 5.36
C ARG A 212 -0.58 7.66 6.03
N ASP A 213 0.30 7.10 5.21
CA ASP A 213 1.33 6.18 5.68
C ASP A 213 2.68 6.50 5.03
N ILE A 214 3.75 6.08 5.70
CA ILE A 214 5.12 6.20 5.23
C ILE A 214 5.80 4.85 5.43
N ILE A 215 6.28 4.25 4.35
CA ILE A 215 6.88 2.90 4.35
C ILE A 215 8.28 2.97 3.76
N LEU A 216 9.28 2.50 4.50
CA LEU A 216 10.65 2.37 4.01
C LEU A 216 10.88 0.96 3.45
N ILE A 217 11.29 0.86 2.19
CA ILE A 217 11.61 -0.40 1.50
C ILE A 217 13.09 -0.39 1.13
N GLN A 218 13.85 -1.42 1.51
CA GLN A 218 15.25 -1.54 1.09
C GLN A 218 15.40 -2.42 -0.15
N GLU A 219 14.80 -3.59 -0.13
CA GLU A 219 14.82 -4.58 -1.22
C GLU A 219 13.57 -5.46 -1.10
N GLY A 220 13.09 -6.00 -2.22
CA GLY A 220 12.06 -7.03 -2.23
C GLY A 220 10.67 -6.47 -2.45
N SER A 221 9.71 -6.80 -1.58
CA SER A 221 8.31 -6.41 -1.79
C SER A 221 7.62 -6.09 -0.48
N THR A 222 6.72 -5.11 -0.51
CA THR A 222 5.89 -4.75 0.65
C THR A 222 4.44 -4.57 0.23
N LEU A 223 3.54 -4.92 1.13
CA LEU A 223 2.14 -4.54 1.02
C LEU A 223 2.03 -3.05 1.39
N LEU A 224 1.35 -2.26 0.56
CA LEU A 224 1.07 -0.85 0.84
C LEU A 224 -0.22 -0.68 1.64
N TRP A 225 -1.27 -1.42 1.25
CA TRP A 225 -2.53 -1.63 1.97
C TRP A 225 -3.23 -2.87 1.42
#